data_AF-A0A9W8QTW5-F1
#
_entry.id   AF-A0A9W8QTW5-F1
#
_cell.length_a   1.000
_cell.length_b   1.000
_cell.length_c   1.000
_cell.angle_alpha   90.00
_cell.angle_beta   90.00
_cell.angle_gamma   90.00
#
_symmetry.space_group_name_H-M   'P 1'
#
loop_
_entity.id
_entity.type
_entity.pdbx_description
1 polymer ?
#
loop_
_entity_poly.entity_id
_entity_poly.type
_entity_poly.pdbx_seq_one_letter_code
_entity_poly.pdbx_strand_id
1 'polypeptide(L)'
;MIELGVPYEIKSFKHDDVKKPPFTDLNPNGRVPAIVDPNTDLTLWESGAIIQYLTEVYDTEKKLTYEAFREKHLLNQYLHFQMSGQGPYFGQAGWFNSFHWEKVPSAIERYESEVLRVIGVLDGVLKDREWLVGDKCTFADLSFLPWNDRIDMIVLSKSIDEIKAKYPNFAAWQARMVTRDSWKQAMETRSQLMDEQGLMPNGMPKGITSMAQYEEHMAEMAQEKKD
;
A
#
# COMPACT_ATOMS: atom_id res chain seq x y z
N MET A 1 8.11 8.68 -7.13
CA MET A 1 9.51 8.83 -7.56
C MET A 1 9.68 8.41 -9.01
N ILE A 2 9.45 7.14 -9.38
CA ILE A 2 9.57 6.67 -10.79
C ILE A 2 8.75 7.52 -11.78
N GLU A 3 7.47 7.78 -11.49
CA GLU A 3 6.59 8.64 -12.31
C GLU A 3 7.15 10.05 -12.56
N LEU A 4 7.93 10.57 -11.61
CA LEU A 4 8.51 11.91 -11.69
C LEU A 4 9.95 11.89 -12.20
N GLY A 5 10.51 10.71 -12.52
CA GLY A 5 11.91 10.55 -12.89
C GLY A 5 12.89 10.91 -11.78
N VAL A 6 12.44 10.93 -10.51
CA VAL A 6 13.29 11.28 -9.36
C VAL A 6 14.17 10.06 -9.02
N PRO A 7 15.51 10.17 -9.04
CA PRO A 7 16.41 9.11 -8.61
C PRO A 7 16.24 8.82 -7.12
N TYR A 8 16.30 7.55 -6.72
CA TYR A 8 16.17 7.14 -5.33
C TYR A 8 16.92 5.84 -5.04
N GLU A 9 17.22 5.64 -3.77
CA GLU A 9 17.77 4.39 -3.23
C GLU A 9 16.76 3.82 -2.21
N ILE A 10 16.48 2.51 -2.28
CA ILE A 10 15.66 1.85 -1.26
C ILE A 10 16.58 1.21 -0.22
N LYS A 11 16.48 1.65 1.03
CA LYS A 11 17.04 0.97 2.18
C LYS A 11 15.97 0.10 2.82
N SER A 12 16.09 -1.21 2.59
CA SER A 12 15.11 -2.19 3.05
C SER A 12 15.40 -2.60 4.50
N PHE A 13 14.39 -2.52 5.36
CA PHE A 13 14.47 -2.96 6.76
C PHE A 13 13.62 -4.22 6.94
N LYS A 14 14.11 -5.19 7.71
CA LYS A 14 13.29 -6.33 8.14
C LYS A 14 12.22 -5.84 9.12
N HIS A 15 11.12 -6.58 9.22
CA HIS A 15 9.98 -6.21 10.06
C HIS A 15 10.38 -5.92 11.52
N ASP A 16 11.28 -6.71 12.10
CA ASP A 16 11.71 -6.54 13.50
C ASP A 16 12.65 -5.34 13.71
N ASP A 17 13.30 -4.86 12.65
CA ASP A 17 14.32 -3.81 12.73
C ASP A 17 13.71 -2.40 12.65
N VAL A 18 12.47 -2.26 12.15
CA VAL A 18 11.77 -0.96 12.08
C VAL A 18 11.47 -0.36 13.47
N LYS A 19 11.61 -1.15 14.54
CA LYS A 19 11.42 -0.72 15.93
C LYS A 19 12.72 -0.37 16.65
N LYS A 20 13.85 -0.35 15.95
CA LYS A 20 15.18 -0.10 16.52
C LYS A 20 15.91 1.01 15.73
N PRO A 21 16.90 1.68 16.35
CA PRO A 21 17.88 2.45 15.61
C PRO A 21 18.60 1.55 14.58
N PRO A 22 18.96 2.09 13.40
CA PRO A 22 18.87 3.50 13.03
C PRO A 22 17.50 3.93 12.50
N PHE A 23 16.51 3.03 12.34
CA PHE A 23 15.24 3.41 11.71
C PHE A 23 14.40 4.36 12.57
N THR A 24 14.35 4.12 13.89
CA THR A 24 13.59 4.98 14.81
C THR A 24 14.15 6.40 14.92
N ASP A 25 15.42 6.59 14.57
CA ASP A 25 16.06 7.91 14.51
C ASP A 25 15.51 8.73 13.33
N LEU A 26 15.02 8.06 12.27
CA LEU A 26 14.36 8.67 11.12
C LEU A 26 12.85 8.80 11.32
N ASN A 27 12.22 7.77 11.89
CA ASN A 27 10.80 7.74 12.18
C ASN A 27 10.53 7.21 13.60
N PRO A 28 10.18 8.08 14.57
CA PRO A 28 9.91 7.66 15.94
C PRO A 28 8.67 6.76 16.09
N ASN A 29 7.75 6.74 15.11
CA ASN A 29 6.62 5.79 15.08
C ASN A 29 7.10 4.34 14.83
N GLY A 30 8.32 4.18 14.28
CA GLY A 30 8.90 2.88 13.95
C GLY A 30 8.05 2.11 12.96
N ARG A 31 7.56 2.76 11.91
CA ARG A 31 6.80 2.15 10.81
C ARG A 31 7.30 2.65 9.46
N VAL A 32 7.42 1.77 8.48
CA VAL A 32 7.71 2.19 7.10
C VAL A 32 6.48 2.83 6.46
N PRO A 33 6.65 3.75 5.49
CA PRO A 33 7.93 4.28 4.99
C PRO A 33 8.41 5.55 5.73
N ALA A 34 9.71 5.84 5.54
CA ALA A 34 10.34 7.13 5.78
C ALA A 34 11.23 7.47 4.58
N ILE A 35 11.45 8.76 4.29
CA ILE A 35 12.39 9.22 3.26
C ILE A 35 13.37 10.24 3.86
N VAL A 36 14.56 10.30 3.27
CA VAL A 36 15.57 11.32 3.51
C VAL A 36 15.88 11.95 2.16
N ASP A 37 15.67 13.25 2.04
CA ASP A 37 15.94 14.01 0.82
C ASP A 37 17.16 14.91 1.02
N PRO A 38 18.32 14.58 0.42
CA PRO A 38 19.53 15.38 0.57
C PRO A 38 19.47 16.73 -0.18
N ASN A 39 18.54 16.92 -1.12
CA ASN A 39 18.44 18.17 -1.87
C ASN A 39 17.78 19.28 -1.04
N THR A 40 16.93 18.90 -0.08
CA THR A 40 16.20 19.82 0.79
C THR A 40 16.56 19.67 2.27
N ASP A 41 17.48 18.75 2.59
CA ASP A 41 17.83 18.36 3.96
C ASP A 41 16.61 18.01 4.82
N LEU A 42 15.66 17.26 4.23
CA LEU A 42 14.40 16.92 4.89
C LEU A 42 14.28 15.41 5.10
N THR A 43 14.05 15.02 6.36
CA THR A 43 13.62 13.67 6.73
C THR A 43 12.16 13.69 7.12
N LEU A 44 11.35 12.81 6.53
CA LEU A 44 9.92 12.70 6.84
C LEU A 44 9.39 11.28 6.73
N TRP A 45 8.31 11.02 7.44
CA TRP A 45 7.56 9.76 7.45
C TRP A 45 6.06 10.04 7.26
N GLU A 46 5.25 8.99 7.27
CA GLU A 46 3.88 8.95 6.71
C GLU A 46 3.84 9.01 5.18
N SER A 47 3.40 7.92 4.56
CA SER A 47 3.38 7.78 3.11
C SER A 47 2.57 8.88 2.40
N GLY A 48 1.46 9.34 2.97
CA GLY A 48 0.67 10.44 2.43
C GLY A 48 1.40 11.79 2.49
N ALA A 49 2.11 12.07 3.58
CA ALA A 49 2.93 13.28 3.70
C ALA A 49 4.12 13.24 2.73
N ILE A 50 4.76 12.08 2.59
CA ILE A 50 5.82 11.81 1.61
C ILE A 50 5.33 12.08 0.18
N ILE A 51 4.14 11.59 -0.18
CA ILE A 51 3.55 11.83 -1.50
C ILE A 51 3.34 13.34 -1.73
N GLN A 52 2.74 14.06 -0.77
CA GLN A 52 2.52 15.50 -0.90
C GLN A 52 3.84 16.25 -1.10
N TYR A 53 4.82 15.97 -0.25
CA TYR A 53 6.17 16.53 -0.34
C TYR A 53 6.81 16.29 -1.72
N LEU A 54 6.82 15.03 -2.18
CA LEU A 54 7.42 14.68 -3.48
C LEU A 54 6.72 15.40 -4.63
N THR A 55 5.39 15.52 -4.59
CA THR A 55 4.66 16.24 -5.64
C THR A 55 4.85 17.75 -5.57
N GLU A 56 5.01 18.32 -4.39
CA GLU A 56 5.27 19.75 -4.23
C GLU A 56 6.66 20.13 -4.76
N VAL A 57 7.67 19.34 -4.44
CA VAL A 57 9.07 19.62 -4.80
C VAL A 57 9.41 19.18 -6.23
N TYR A 58 8.96 17.98 -6.63
CA TYR A 58 9.45 17.33 -7.86
C TYR A 58 8.44 17.21 -9.00
N ASP A 59 7.13 17.43 -8.76
CA ASP A 59 6.14 17.44 -9.83
C ASP A 59 6.03 18.83 -10.48
N THR A 60 7.15 19.29 -11.05
CA THR A 60 7.28 20.62 -11.67
C THR A 60 6.44 20.78 -12.95
N GLU A 61 6.28 19.69 -13.70
CA GLU A 61 5.46 19.63 -14.92
C GLU A 61 3.99 19.27 -14.65
N LYS A 62 3.60 19.10 -13.37
CA LYS A 62 2.23 18.71 -12.98
C LYS A 62 1.78 17.42 -13.67
N LYS A 63 2.65 16.43 -13.77
CA LYS A 63 2.35 15.09 -14.29
C LYS A 63 1.35 14.36 -13.39
N LEU A 64 1.45 14.54 -12.07
CA LEU A 64 0.64 13.84 -11.07
C LEU A 64 -0.29 14.76 -10.26
N THR A 65 -0.29 16.05 -10.56
CA THR A 65 -1.04 17.07 -9.82
C THR A 65 -1.77 18.05 -10.74
N TYR A 66 -2.59 18.90 -10.14
CA TYR A 66 -3.16 20.09 -10.75
C TYR A 66 -2.79 21.31 -9.91
N GLU A 67 -2.62 22.47 -10.55
CA GLU A 67 -2.33 23.74 -9.85
C GLU A 67 -3.60 24.42 -9.33
N ALA A 68 -4.71 24.20 -10.02
CA ALA A 68 -5.97 24.86 -9.70
C ALA A 68 -6.45 24.47 -8.30
N PHE A 69 -6.94 25.50 -7.57
CA PHE A 69 -7.31 25.41 -6.16
C PHE A 69 -8.28 24.25 -5.88
N ARG A 70 -9.29 24.09 -6.73
CA ARG A 70 -10.32 23.07 -6.56
C ARG A 70 -9.72 21.66 -6.64
N GLU A 71 -8.98 21.39 -7.70
CA GLU A 71 -8.39 20.08 -7.97
C GLU A 71 -7.38 19.71 -6.89
N LYS A 72 -6.54 20.66 -6.43
CA LYS A 72 -5.61 20.43 -5.31
C LYS A 72 -6.32 19.91 -4.06
N HIS A 73 -7.45 20.52 -3.68
CA HIS A 73 -8.21 20.08 -2.51
C HIS A 73 -8.92 18.73 -2.73
N LEU A 74 -9.40 18.47 -3.93
CA LEU A 74 -10.01 17.17 -4.28
C LEU A 74 -8.96 16.04 -4.27
N LEU A 75 -7.74 16.29 -4.76
CA LEU A 75 -6.64 15.33 -4.69
C LEU A 75 -6.33 14.97 -3.24
N ASN A 76 -6.25 15.98 -2.37
CA ASN A 76 -6.02 15.77 -0.93
C ASN A 76 -7.17 14.99 -0.28
N GLN A 77 -8.43 15.23 -0.66
CA GLN A 77 -9.57 14.47 -0.16
C GLN A 77 -9.39 12.96 -0.41
N TYR A 78 -9.00 12.57 -1.63
CA TYR A 78 -8.81 11.15 -1.95
C TYR A 78 -7.57 10.57 -1.30
N LEU A 79 -6.49 11.34 -1.16
CA LEU A 79 -5.32 10.89 -0.40
C LEU A 79 -5.67 10.64 1.07
N HIS A 80 -6.47 11.51 1.70
CA HIS A 80 -6.94 11.27 3.07
C HIS A 80 -7.92 10.11 3.15
N PHE A 81 -8.79 9.91 2.16
CA PHE A 81 -9.62 8.70 2.07
C PHE A 81 -8.77 7.44 1.98
N GLN A 82 -7.66 7.48 1.24
CA GLN A 82 -6.72 6.38 1.13
C GLN A 82 -6.00 6.11 2.47
N MET A 83 -5.42 7.16 3.08
CA MET A 83 -4.67 7.08 4.34
C MET A 83 -5.50 6.64 5.55
N SER A 84 -6.78 7.03 5.61
CA SER A 84 -7.64 6.79 6.78
C SER A 84 -8.73 5.75 6.55
N GLY A 85 -9.20 5.60 5.31
CA GLY A 85 -10.34 4.75 4.95
C GLY A 85 -9.95 3.45 4.25
N GLN A 86 -8.88 3.44 3.44
CA GLN A 86 -8.39 2.21 2.81
C GLN A 86 -7.32 1.54 3.68
N GLY A 87 -6.17 2.19 3.85
CA GLY A 87 -4.97 1.57 4.42
C GLY A 87 -5.19 0.89 5.79
N PRO A 88 -5.75 1.59 6.80
CA PRO A 88 -5.97 1.00 8.11
C PRO A 88 -6.92 -0.21 8.09
N TYR A 89 -8.04 -0.11 7.37
CA TYR A 89 -9.07 -1.15 7.33
C TYR A 89 -8.63 -2.37 6.51
N PHE A 90 -7.92 -2.15 5.40
CA PHE A 90 -7.30 -3.23 4.62
C PHE A 90 -6.20 -3.93 5.43
N GLY A 91 -5.43 -3.17 6.21
CA GLY A 91 -4.47 -3.71 7.16
C GLY A 91 -5.11 -4.58 8.24
N GLN A 92 -6.27 -4.17 8.78
CA GLN A 92 -7.01 -5.00 9.74
C GLN A 92 -7.58 -6.27 9.09
N ALA A 93 -8.08 -6.19 7.86
CA ALA A 93 -8.53 -7.37 7.12
C ALA A 93 -7.39 -8.39 6.98
N GLY A 94 -6.21 -7.95 6.51
CA GLY A 94 -5.03 -8.80 6.42
C GLY A 94 -4.57 -9.33 7.79
N TRP A 95 -4.63 -8.52 8.85
CA TRP A 95 -4.27 -8.93 10.21
C TRP A 95 -5.16 -10.07 10.70
N PHE A 96 -6.49 -9.90 10.71
CA PHE A 96 -7.40 -10.94 11.22
C PHE A 96 -7.46 -12.18 10.32
N ASN A 97 -7.22 -12.04 9.02
CA ASN A 97 -7.16 -13.18 8.11
C ASN A 97 -5.88 -14.01 8.28
N SER A 98 -4.72 -13.36 8.45
CA SER A 98 -3.43 -14.03 8.27
C SER A 98 -2.53 -14.03 9.50
N PHE A 99 -2.62 -13.04 10.37
CA PHE A 99 -1.59 -12.79 11.40
C PHE A 99 -2.11 -12.86 12.84
N HIS A 100 -3.40 -12.59 13.08
CA HIS A 100 -3.98 -12.71 14.41
C HIS A 100 -3.91 -14.17 14.88
N TRP A 101 -3.42 -14.37 16.10
CA TRP A 101 -3.17 -15.70 16.70
C TRP A 101 -4.44 -16.53 16.93
N GLU A 102 -5.61 -15.87 17.04
CA GLU A 102 -6.92 -16.51 17.00
C GLU A 102 -7.68 -16.16 15.73
N LYS A 103 -8.50 -17.10 15.23
CA LYS A 103 -9.51 -16.79 14.23
C LYS A 103 -10.74 -16.20 14.91
N VAL A 104 -11.05 -14.95 14.55
CA VAL A 104 -12.20 -14.19 15.08
C VAL A 104 -13.17 -13.92 13.93
N PRO A 105 -14.16 -14.80 13.66
CA PRO A 105 -15.00 -14.72 12.46
C PRO A 105 -15.72 -13.39 12.29
N SER A 106 -16.22 -12.80 13.38
CA SER A 106 -16.91 -11.51 13.35
C SER A 106 -15.99 -10.33 12.97
N ALA A 107 -14.71 -10.39 13.35
CA ALA A 107 -13.73 -9.38 12.97
C ALA A 107 -13.34 -9.53 11.49
N ILE A 108 -13.11 -10.77 11.04
CA ILE A 108 -12.83 -11.10 9.64
C ILE A 108 -13.97 -10.57 8.75
N GLU A 109 -15.22 -10.96 9.05
CA GLU A 109 -16.39 -10.53 8.28
C GLU A 109 -16.52 -9.00 8.25
N ARG A 110 -16.31 -8.34 9.38
CA ARG A 110 -16.37 -6.87 9.49
C ARG A 110 -15.37 -6.21 8.55
N TYR A 111 -14.10 -6.61 8.59
CA TYR A 111 -13.05 -5.92 7.83
C TYR A 111 -13.06 -6.29 6.35
N GLU A 112 -13.41 -7.52 5.99
CA GLU A 112 -13.66 -7.86 4.57
C GLU A 112 -14.84 -7.07 4.00
N SER A 113 -15.92 -6.93 4.78
CA SER A 113 -17.06 -6.09 4.37
C SER A 113 -16.66 -4.63 4.18
N GLU A 114 -15.77 -4.11 5.01
CA GLU A 114 -15.25 -2.74 4.89
C GLU A 114 -14.35 -2.58 3.65
N VAL A 115 -13.52 -3.58 3.32
CA VAL A 115 -12.76 -3.62 2.06
C VAL A 115 -13.72 -3.52 0.86
N LEU A 116 -14.75 -4.37 0.82
CA LEU A 116 -15.75 -4.36 -0.26
C LEU A 116 -16.57 -3.07 -0.31
N ARG A 117 -16.82 -2.43 0.84
CA ARG A 117 -17.48 -1.12 0.93
C ARG A 117 -16.63 -0.03 0.30
N VAL A 118 -15.34 0.02 0.60
CA VAL A 118 -14.38 0.99 0.01
C VAL A 118 -14.29 0.79 -1.50
N ILE A 119 -14.19 -0.46 -1.97
CA ILE A 119 -14.21 -0.78 -3.41
C ILE A 119 -15.51 -0.29 -4.05
N GLY A 120 -16.67 -0.51 -3.41
CA GLY A 120 -17.96 -0.02 -3.90
C GLY A 120 -18.05 1.51 -3.98
N VAL A 121 -17.44 2.24 -3.04
CA VAL A 121 -17.35 3.71 -3.12
C VAL A 121 -16.52 4.13 -4.33
N LEU A 122 -15.36 3.52 -4.55
CA LEU A 122 -14.49 3.82 -5.69
C LEU A 122 -15.20 3.51 -7.02
N ASP A 123 -15.82 2.34 -7.12
CA ASP A 123 -16.59 1.94 -8.31
C ASP A 123 -17.70 2.94 -8.64
N GLY A 124 -18.45 3.40 -7.63
CA GLY A 124 -19.51 4.38 -7.79
C GLY A 124 -19.00 5.75 -8.27
N VAL A 125 -17.87 6.22 -7.72
CA VAL A 125 -17.23 7.48 -8.15
C VAL A 125 -16.71 7.38 -9.59
N LEU A 126 -16.25 6.20 -9.99
CA LEU A 126 -15.64 5.93 -11.30
C LEU A 126 -16.65 5.59 -12.40
N LYS A 127 -17.95 5.53 -12.09
CA LYS A 127 -19.01 5.13 -13.04
C LYS A 127 -19.02 5.90 -14.37
N ASP A 128 -18.58 7.16 -14.35
CA ASP A 128 -18.48 8.01 -15.55
C ASP A 128 -17.16 8.79 -15.56
N ARG A 129 -16.11 8.24 -14.93
CA ARG A 129 -14.82 8.91 -14.78
C ARG A 129 -13.67 7.95 -15.02
N GLU A 130 -12.66 8.44 -15.72
CA GLU A 130 -11.43 7.68 -15.91
C GLU A 130 -10.51 7.75 -14.68
N TRP A 131 -10.49 8.90 -13.99
CA TRP A 131 -9.62 9.18 -12.84
C TRP A 131 -10.43 9.82 -11.71
N LEU A 132 -9.92 9.72 -10.48
CA LEU A 132 -10.61 10.23 -9.29
C LEU A 132 -10.83 11.76 -9.33
N VAL A 133 -9.87 12.48 -9.90
CA VAL A 133 -9.89 13.94 -10.06
C VAL A 133 -9.43 14.32 -11.46
N GLY A 134 -10.20 15.16 -12.13
CA GLY A 134 -9.84 15.68 -13.44
C GLY A 134 -9.86 14.61 -14.53
N ASP A 135 -8.93 14.76 -15.48
CA ASP A 135 -8.82 14.03 -16.73
C ASP A 135 -7.53 13.21 -16.88
N LYS A 136 -6.67 13.14 -15.85
CA LYS A 136 -5.44 12.35 -15.87
C LYS A 136 -5.19 11.60 -14.57
N CYS A 137 -4.38 10.55 -14.65
CA CYS A 137 -3.91 9.80 -13.49
C CYS A 137 -3.05 10.69 -12.60
N THR A 138 -3.37 10.76 -11.31
CA THR A 138 -2.67 11.60 -10.33
C THR A 138 -2.12 10.78 -9.18
N PHE A 139 -1.43 11.43 -8.23
CA PHE A 139 -1.04 10.77 -6.99
C PHE A 139 -2.25 10.25 -6.20
N ALA A 140 -3.41 10.91 -6.34
CA ALA A 140 -4.63 10.47 -5.66
C ALA A 140 -5.01 9.06 -6.13
N ASP A 141 -4.91 8.79 -7.44
CA ASP A 141 -5.20 7.48 -8.00
C ASP A 141 -4.16 6.43 -7.59
N LEU A 142 -2.89 6.76 -7.81
CA LEU A 142 -1.76 5.85 -7.57
C LEU A 142 -1.63 5.47 -6.09
N SER A 143 -2.09 6.32 -5.16
CA SER A 143 -2.01 6.04 -3.72
C SER A 143 -2.80 4.79 -3.29
N PHE A 144 -3.86 4.42 -4.01
CA PHE A 144 -4.68 3.24 -3.68
C PHE A 144 -4.10 1.93 -4.21
N LEU A 145 -3.24 2.00 -5.23
CA LEU A 145 -2.77 0.85 -6.00
C LEU A 145 -2.01 -0.18 -5.16
N PRO A 146 -1.09 0.21 -4.23
CA PRO A 146 -0.39 -0.76 -3.38
C PRO A 146 -1.31 -1.64 -2.53
N TRP A 147 -2.42 -1.11 -2.04
CA TRP A 147 -3.40 -1.87 -1.26
C TRP A 147 -4.37 -2.66 -2.13
N ASN A 148 -4.74 -2.12 -3.31
CA ASN A 148 -5.62 -2.84 -4.23
C ASN A 148 -4.94 -4.08 -4.85
N ASP A 149 -3.63 -4.02 -5.06
CA ASP A 149 -2.78 -5.15 -5.50
C ASP A 149 -2.66 -6.27 -4.44
N ARG A 150 -3.30 -6.10 -3.27
CA ARG A 150 -3.32 -7.08 -2.17
C ARG A 150 -4.72 -7.59 -1.83
N ILE A 151 -5.75 -7.20 -2.59
CA ILE A 151 -7.14 -7.56 -2.28
C ILE A 151 -7.34 -9.08 -2.20
N ASP A 152 -6.74 -9.84 -3.11
CA ASP A 152 -6.78 -11.30 -3.14
C ASP A 152 -6.17 -11.96 -1.90
N MET A 153 -5.24 -11.29 -1.23
CA MET A 153 -4.61 -11.76 0.00
C MET A 153 -5.38 -11.37 1.27
N ILE A 154 -6.22 -10.34 1.21
CA ILE A 154 -6.89 -9.79 2.40
C ILE A 154 -8.40 -9.99 2.40
N VAL A 155 -8.99 -10.39 1.27
CA VAL A 155 -10.38 -10.84 1.15
C VAL A 155 -10.37 -12.29 0.70
N LEU A 156 -10.61 -13.20 1.63
CA LEU A 156 -10.55 -14.64 1.38
C LEU A 156 -11.93 -15.24 1.08
N SER A 157 -13.01 -14.51 1.40
CA SER A 157 -14.38 -14.94 1.14
C SER A 157 -14.82 -14.84 -0.33
N LYS A 158 -14.05 -14.16 -1.19
CA LYS A 158 -14.34 -13.93 -2.61
C LYS A 158 -13.07 -13.92 -3.43
N SER A 159 -13.12 -14.51 -4.62
CA SER A 159 -12.03 -14.39 -5.57
C SER A 159 -11.93 -12.95 -6.11
N ILE A 160 -10.74 -12.56 -6.56
CA ILE A 160 -10.52 -11.26 -7.18
C ILE A 160 -11.37 -11.10 -8.47
N ASP A 161 -11.65 -12.18 -9.18
CA ASP A 161 -12.48 -12.16 -10.38
C ASP A 161 -13.95 -11.87 -10.06
N GLU A 162 -14.49 -12.45 -9.00
CA GLU A 162 -15.84 -12.11 -8.51
C GLU A 162 -15.95 -10.64 -8.08
N ILE A 163 -14.92 -10.14 -7.39
CA ILE A 163 -14.87 -8.73 -6.99
C ILE A 163 -14.82 -7.82 -8.22
N LYS A 164 -13.94 -8.10 -9.18
CA LYS A 164 -13.82 -7.31 -10.42
C LYS A 164 -15.08 -7.35 -11.27
N ALA A 165 -15.75 -8.50 -11.34
CA ALA A 165 -17.02 -8.63 -12.07
C ALA A 165 -18.14 -7.79 -11.42
N LYS A 166 -18.15 -7.70 -10.08
CA LYS A 166 -19.13 -6.90 -9.34
C LYS A 166 -18.85 -5.40 -9.39
N TYR A 167 -17.58 -5.01 -9.46
CA TYR A 167 -17.12 -3.61 -9.45
C TYR A 167 -16.31 -3.28 -10.72
N PRO A 168 -16.98 -3.19 -11.89
CA PRO A 168 -16.30 -3.09 -13.17
C PRO A 168 -15.57 -1.76 -13.40
N ASN A 169 -16.06 -0.64 -12.83
CA ASN A 169 -15.41 0.67 -12.99
C ASN A 169 -14.12 0.73 -12.18
N PHE A 170 -14.16 0.18 -10.96
CA PHE A 170 -12.97 -0.04 -10.15
C PHE A 170 -11.97 -0.95 -10.86
N ALA A 171 -12.43 -2.08 -11.42
CA ALA A 171 -11.58 -3.02 -12.14
C ALA A 171 -10.89 -2.36 -13.35
N ALA A 172 -11.62 -1.58 -14.14
CA ALA A 172 -11.08 -0.87 -15.30
C ALA A 172 -10.04 0.19 -14.89
N TRP A 173 -10.30 0.93 -13.82
CA TRP A 173 -9.37 1.92 -13.26
C TRP A 173 -8.08 1.28 -12.75
N GLN A 174 -8.18 0.16 -12.04
CA GLN A 174 -7.01 -0.63 -11.64
C GLN A 174 -6.22 -1.12 -12.84
N ALA A 175 -6.90 -1.66 -13.87
CA ALA A 175 -6.25 -2.16 -15.08
C ALA A 175 -5.40 -1.09 -15.77
N ARG A 176 -5.90 0.15 -15.89
CA ARG A 176 -5.13 1.26 -16.45
C ARG A 176 -3.84 1.52 -15.67
N MET A 177 -3.92 1.53 -14.34
CA MET A 177 -2.74 1.85 -13.52
C MET A 177 -1.70 0.71 -13.49
N VAL A 178 -2.12 -0.56 -13.42
CA VAL A 178 -1.15 -1.67 -13.37
C VAL A 178 -0.39 -1.86 -14.69
N THR A 179 -0.92 -1.35 -15.80
CA THR A 179 -0.21 -1.39 -17.09
C THR A 179 0.89 -0.34 -17.24
N ARG A 180 0.98 0.62 -16.32
CA ARG A 180 2.01 1.67 -16.35
C ARG A 180 3.39 1.06 -16.08
N ASP A 181 4.39 1.50 -16.85
CA ASP A 181 5.75 0.96 -16.70
C ASP A 181 6.37 1.30 -15.34
N SER A 182 6.01 2.46 -14.78
CA SER A 182 6.37 2.85 -13.42
C SER A 182 5.89 1.85 -12.36
N TRP A 183 4.68 1.32 -12.51
CA TRP A 183 4.13 0.32 -11.61
C TRP A 183 4.82 -1.03 -11.77
N LYS A 184 5.02 -1.49 -13.01
CA LYS A 184 5.74 -2.74 -13.29
C LYS A 184 7.15 -2.71 -12.69
N GLN A 185 7.89 -1.62 -12.90
CA GLN A 185 9.23 -1.43 -12.34
C GLN A 185 9.21 -1.43 -10.80
N ALA A 186 8.22 -0.78 -10.18
CA ALA A 186 8.06 -0.80 -8.73
C ALA A 186 7.79 -2.22 -8.19
N MET A 187 6.98 -3.01 -8.91
CA MET A 187 6.66 -4.40 -8.52
C MET A 187 7.84 -5.35 -8.73
N GLU A 188 8.62 -5.16 -9.79
CA GLU A 188 9.88 -5.89 -9.99
C GLU A 188 10.87 -5.61 -8.85
N THR A 189 11.08 -4.33 -8.52
CA THR A 189 11.94 -3.92 -7.40
C THR A 189 11.44 -4.51 -6.09
N ARG A 190 10.12 -4.47 -5.83
CA ARG A 190 9.52 -5.10 -4.65
C ARG A 190 9.81 -6.59 -4.61
N SER A 191 9.59 -7.30 -5.73
CA SER A 191 9.81 -8.74 -5.81
C SER A 191 11.27 -9.08 -5.47
N GLN A 192 12.22 -8.32 -6.01
CA GLN A 192 13.65 -8.52 -5.75
C GLN A 192 14.00 -8.30 -4.27
N LEU A 193 13.55 -7.19 -3.68
CA LEU A 193 13.81 -6.89 -2.26
C LEU A 193 13.17 -7.90 -1.30
N MET A 194 12.01 -8.44 -1.65
CA MET A 194 11.39 -9.52 -0.88
C MET A 194 12.19 -10.80 -0.99
N ASP A 195 12.65 -11.14 -2.20
CA ASP A 195 13.45 -12.32 -2.46
C ASP A 195 14.75 -12.32 -1.63
N GLU A 196 15.43 -11.17 -1.57
CA GLU A 196 16.64 -10.91 -0.77
C GLU A 196 16.40 -11.05 0.74
N GLN A 197 15.19 -10.77 1.20
CA GLN A 197 14.78 -11.01 2.59
C GLN A 197 14.28 -12.44 2.85
N GLY A 198 14.30 -13.31 1.84
CA GLY A 198 13.78 -14.68 1.96
C GLY A 198 12.26 -14.75 2.02
N LEU A 199 11.56 -13.76 1.46
CA LEU A 199 10.10 -13.68 1.45
C LEU A 199 9.54 -14.01 0.05
N MET A 200 8.37 -14.63 0.03
CA MET A 200 7.53 -14.79 -1.17
C MET A 200 6.83 -13.45 -1.50
N PRO A 201 6.29 -13.25 -2.72
CA PRO A 201 5.60 -12.01 -3.09
C PRO A 201 4.43 -11.62 -2.18
N ASN A 202 3.81 -12.61 -1.50
CA ASN A 202 2.74 -12.43 -0.53
C ASN A 202 3.25 -12.09 0.90
N GLY A 203 4.55 -11.92 1.08
CA GLY A 203 5.16 -11.54 2.37
C GLY A 203 5.43 -12.70 3.32
N MET A 204 5.02 -13.93 2.98
CA MET A 204 5.33 -15.10 3.79
C MET A 204 6.79 -15.52 3.57
N PRO A 205 7.48 -16.06 4.60
CA PRO A 205 8.82 -16.63 4.42
C PRO A 205 8.83 -17.76 3.38
N LYS A 206 9.89 -17.83 2.58
CA LYS A 206 10.11 -18.92 1.62
C LYS A 206 10.21 -20.26 2.36
N GLY A 207 9.62 -21.30 1.76
CA GLY A 207 9.60 -22.65 2.34
C GLY A 207 8.46 -22.91 3.33
N ILE A 208 7.71 -21.87 3.73
CA ILE A 208 6.48 -22.01 4.51
C ILE A 208 5.29 -22.14 3.55
N THR A 209 4.66 -23.30 3.54
CA THR A 209 3.58 -23.67 2.60
C THR A 209 2.22 -23.84 3.27
N SER A 210 2.15 -23.71 4.59
CA SER A 210 0.91 -23.81 5.37
C SER A 210 0.89 -22.84 6.55
N MET A 211 -0.32 -22.51 7.02
CA MET A 211 -0.47 -21.66 8.22
C MET A 211 0.10 -22.33 9.47
N ALA A 212 0.04 -23.66 9.57
CA ALA A 212 0.65 -24.40 10.68
C ALA A 212 2.18 -24.22 10.72
N GLN A 213 2.85 -24.32 9.56
CA GLN A 213 4.29 -24.04 9.45
C GLN A 213 4.62 -22.58 9.75
N TYR A 214 3.72 -21.65 9.41
CA TYR A 214 3.86 -20.24 9.74
C TYR A 214 3.76 -20.01 11.26
N GLU A 215 2.75 -20.58 11.91
CA GLU A 215 2.54 -20.50 13.35
C GLU A 215 3.73 -21.11 14.13
N GLU A 216 4.25 -22.25 13.68
CA GLU A 216 5.44 -22.90 14.24
C GLU A 216 6.69 -22.01 14.10
N HIS A 217 6.95 -21.49 12.90
CA HIS A 217 8.07 -20.58 12.65
C HIS A 217 8.00 -19.31 13.50
N MET A 218 6.80 -18.72 13.65
CA MET A 218 6.60 -17.55 14.49
C MET A 218 6.80 -17.86 15.98
N ALA A 219 6.42 -19.06 16.43
CA ALA A 219 6.65 -19.50 17.80
C ALA A 219 8.15 -19.72 18.10
N GLU A 220 8.89 -20.34 17.17
CA GLU A 220 10.35 -20.52 17.26
C GLU A 220 11.08 -19.17 17.34
N MET A 221 10.76 -18.23 16.44
CA MET A 221 11.32 -16.87 16.46
C MET A 221 11.01 -16.10 17.76
N ALA A 222 9.86 -16.39 18.40
CA ALA A 222 9.49 -15.77 19.67
C ALA A 222 10.23 -16.39 20.87
N GLN A 223 10.67 -17.65 20.77
CA GLN A 223 11.50 -18.31 21.78
C GLN A 223 12.96 -17.87 21.69
N GLU A 224 13.53 -17.76 20.48
CA GLU A 224 14.91 -17.28 20.28
C GLU A 224 15.13 -15.84 20.75
N LYS A 225 14.06 -15.04 20.90
CA LYS A 225 14.11 -13.67 21.43
C LYS A 225 14.08 -13.59 22.96
N LYS A 226 13.82 -14.70 23.66
CA LYS A 226 13.75 -14.75 25.14
C LYS A 226 15.03 -15.24 25.80
N ASP A 227 15.95 -15.82 25.03
CA ASP A 227 17.28 -16.28 25.46
C ASP A 227 18.36 -15.26 25.07
#